data_AF-A0A397RZM2-F1
#
_entry.id   AF-A0A397RZM2-F1
#
_cell.length_a   1.000
_cell.length_b   1.000
_cell.length_c   1.000
_cell.angle_alpha   90.00
_cell.angle_beta   90.00
_cell.angle_gamma   90.00
#
_symmetry.space_group_name_H-M   'P 1'
#
loop_
_entity.id
_entity.type
_entity.pdbx_description
1 polymer ?
#
loop_
_entity_poly.entity_id
_entity_poly.type
_entity_poly.pdbx_seq_one_letter_code
_entity_poly.pdbx_strand_id
1 'polypeptide(L)'
;MSIVRRVFYSIIRIFAKLIFTIFYRDHGAFHRENFPRDDGTPILFIAAPHGNFLMDAITIFVACPRQMYFLSAKSNFNYPIFGTIITILGCIPVTRPQDVERVNGDGLVKVIDEGKMVTGEGLGKILQVGDTLYVEFEGPNNNEMLKEASGTVEEIMNDDLVRIKEPDIPTTYSYTHMPPNSEVYSAVYNHFSKSQCVAIFPEGTSHDNEHMLSLKYGCAVMSLGYLASKEPDAFGKERKLKLVPCGLNFFNRHRFRSRVFVDVGHPIEIEQRLVDLYRSGGEGKRQACQELLKTIQTSLTELTVNAPDYNTLLF
;
A
#
# COMPACT_ATOMS: atom_id res chain seq x y z
N MET A 1 24.97 -8.21 -2.32
CA MET A 1 24.95 -6.93 -1.56
C MET A 1 26.32 -6.74 -0.92
N SER A 2 26.90 -5.54 -0.92
CA SER A 2 28.23 -5.31 -0.34
C SER A 2 28.22 -5.52 1.19
N ILE A 3 29.36 -5.93 1.75
CA ILE A 3 29.55 -6.15 3.20
C ILE A 3 29.15 -4.89 3.99
N VAL A 4 29.56 -3.71 3.51
CA VAL A 4 29.24 -2.41 4.09
C VAL A 4 27.73 -2.22 4.27
N ARG A 5 26.92 -2.53 3.25
CA ARG A 5 25.47 -2.36 3.31
C ARG A 5 24.81 -3.34 4.29
N ARG A 6 25.35 -4.56 4.46
CA ARG A 6 24.86 -5.53 5.46
C ARG A 6 25.16 -5.07 6.89
N VAL A 7 26.37 -4.55 7.13
CA VAL A 7 26.75 -3.97 8.42
C VAL A 7 25.86 -2.78 8.75
N PHE A 8 25.69 -1.86 7.80
CA PHE A 8 24.80 -0.70 7.99
C PHE A 8 23.35 -1.12 8.27
N TYR A 9 22.79 -2.05 7.49
CA TYR A 9 21.45 -2.60 7.75
C TYR A 9 21.33 -3.16 9.17
N SER A 10 22.35 -3.89 9.64
CA SER A 10 22.36 -4.47 10.99
C SER A 10 22.41 -3.39 12.08
N ILE A 11 23.22 -2.34 11.88
CA ILE A 11 23.29 -1.18 12.79
C ILE A 11 21.93 -0.48 12.86
N ILE A 12 21.31 -0.17 11.72
CA ILE A 12 20.00 0.47 11.68
C ILE A 12 18.94 -0.42 12.32
N ARG A 13 19.00 -1.75 12.14
CA ARG A 13 18.08 -2.68 12.82
C ARG A 13 18.27 -2.70 14.33
N ILE A 14 19.49 -2.63 14.83
CA ILE A 14 19.77 -2.52 16.27
C ILE A 14 19.27 -1.17 16.81
N PHE A 15 19.51 -0.09 16.09
CA PHE A 15 19.02 1.24 16.48
C PHE A 15 17.49 1.32 16.47
N ALA A 16 16.83 0.75 15.46
CA ALA A 16 15.38 0.63 15.39
C ALA A 16 14.83 -0.17 16.57
N LYS A 17 15.48 -1.30 16.94
CA LYS A 17 15.13 -2.06 18.15
C LYS A 17 15.23 -1.21 19.42
N LEU A 18 16.32 -0.45 19.57
CA LEU A 18 16.51 0.43 20.73
C LEU A 18 15.40 1.48 20.83
N ILE A 19 15.11 2.20 19.73
CA ILE A 19 13.98 3.15 19.66
C ILE A 19 12.68 2.44 20.05
N PHE A 20 12.45 1.26 19.49
CA PHE A 20 11.22 0.51 19.73
C PHE A 20 11.01 0.13 21.20
N THR A 21 12.08 -0.27 21.92
CA THR A 21 12.05 -0.59 23.35
C THR A 21 11.93 0.65 24.26
N ILE A 22 12.34 1.83 23.76
CA ILE A 22 12.09 3.11 24.44
C ILE A 22 10.62 3.51 24.28
N PHE A 23 10.08 3.40 23.06
CA PHE A 23 8.70 3.79 22.75
C PHE A 23 7.63 2.86 23.33
N TYR A 24 7.88 1.56 23.38
CA TYR A 24 6.93 0.56 23.85
C TYR A 24 7.48 -0.20 25.05
N ARG A 25 6.66 -0.36 26.10
CA ARG A 25 7.04 -1.12 27.28
C ARG A 25 7.04 -2.61 27.01
N ASP A 26 5.99 -3.08 26.34
CA ASP A 26 5.82 -4.48 25.97
C ASP A 26 5.68 -4.55 24.46
N HIS A 27 6.57 -5.31 23.81
CA HIS A 27 6.52 -5.48 22.38
C HIS A 27 6.95 -6.87 21.95
N GLY A 28 6.41 -7.37 20.85
CA GLY A 28 6.75 -8.71 20.39
C GLY A 28 6.11 -9.09 19.07
N ALA A 29 6.20 -10.38 18.78
CA ALA A 29 5.44 -10.96 17.70
C ALA A 29 4.81 -12.27 18.19
N PHE A 30 3.52 -12.45 17.90
CA PHE A 30 2.81 -13.71 18.02
C PHE A 30 3.03 -14.56 16.77
N HIS A 31 2.86 -15.87 16.90
CA HIS A 31 2.99 -16.85 15.82
C HIS A 31 4.29 -16.71 15.00
N ARG A 32 5.43 -16.47 15.67
CA ARG A 32 6.73 -16.24 15.02
C ARG A 32 7.18 -17.40 14.13
N GLU A 33 6.73 -18.61 14.45
CA GLU A 33 6.93 -19.82 13.65
C GLU A 33 6.37 -19.71 12.24
N ASN A 34 5.40 -18.82 11.99
CA ASN A 34 4.85 -18.55 10.66
C ASN A 34 5.77 -17.71 9.78
N PHE A 35 6.83 -17.07 10.31
CA PHE A 35 7.85 -16.48 9.45
C PHE A 35 8.52 -17.59 8.61
N PRO A 36 8.39 -17.57 7.27
CA PRO A 36 8.97 -18.63 6.45
C PRO A 36 10.49 -18.66 6.63
N ARG A 37 11.03 -19.87 6.78
CA ARG A 37 12.48 -20.10 6.78
C ARG A 37 13.09 -19.57 5.49
N ASP A 38 14.35 -19.18 5.54
CA ASP A 38 15.07 -18.71 4.36
C ASP A 38 15.47 -19.89 3.46
N ASP A 39 14.50 -20.35 2.66
CA ASP A 39 14.65 -21.40 1.65
C ASP A 39 14.97 -20.84 0.25
N GLY A 40 15.27 -19.54 0.15
CA GLY A 40 15.45 -18.82 -1.10
C GLY A 40 14.15 -18.33 -1.75
N THR A 41 12.98 -18.61 -1.17
CA THR A 41 11.71 -18.03 -1.64
C THR A 41 11.59 -16.57 -1.17
N PRO A 42 11.34 -15.61 -2.08
CA PRO A 42 11.03 -14.24 -1.69
C PRO A 42 9.66 -14.18 -1.00
N ILE A 43 9.48 -13.15 -0.16
CA ILE A 43 8.25 -12.94 0.61
C ILE A 43 7.73 -11.54 0.34
N LEU A 44 6.42 -11.41 0.11
CA LEU A 44 5.72 -10.16 0.28
C LEU A 44 5.01 -10.16 1.64
N PHE A 45 5.52 -9.38 2.57
CA PHE A 45 4.85 -9.09 3.83
C PHE A 45 3.76 -8.05 3.57
N ILE A 46 2.54 -8.36 3.99
CA ILE A 46 1.39 -7.47 3.84
C ILE A 46 0.94 -7.13 5.26
N ALA A 47 1.10 -5.88 5.66
CA ALA A 47 0.87 -5.45 7.03
C ALA A 47 -0.29 -4.47 7.14
N ALA A 48 -1.11 -4.62 8.18
CA ALA A 48 -2.23 -3.74 8.50
C ALA A 48 -2.62 -3.88 9.99
N PRO A 49 -3.29 -2.90 10.61
CA PRO A 49 -3.63 -1.59 10.08
C PRO A 49 -2.42 -0.64 9.97
N HIS A 50 -2.50 0.41 9.13
CA HIS A 50 -1.42 1.39 8.95
C HIS A 50 -1.75 2.75 9.60
N GLY A 51 -1.77 2.80 10.94
CA GLY A 51 -2.16 4.01 11.68
C GLY A 51 -1.03 4.87 12.27
N ASN A 52 0.21 4.36 12.37
CA ASN A 52 1.34 5.06 13.03
C ASN A 52 2.55 5.28 12.11
N PHE A 53 2.32 5.31 10.79
CA PHE A 53 3.30 5.62 9.74
C PHE A 53 4.64 4.87 9.94
N LEU A 54 5.64 5.55 10.51
CA LEU A 54 6.98 5.01 10.73
C LEU A 54 7.01 3.88 11.76
N MET A 55 6.21 3.96 12.83
CA MET A 55 6.24 2.94 13.88
C MET A 55 5.66 1.61 13.38
N ASP A 56 4.71 1.63 12.45
CA ASP A 56 4.19 0.41 11.82
C ASP A 56 5.30 -0.33 11.07
N ALA A 57 6.06 0.42 10.25
CA ALA A 57 7.21 -0.11 9.52
C ALA A 57 8.29 -0.65 10.47
N ILE A 58 8.62 0.09 11.55
CA ILE A 58 9.59 -0.38 12.55
C ILE A 58 9.10 -1.65 13.25
N THR A 59 7.80 -1.77 13.53
CA THR A 59 7.21 -2.92 14.23
C THR A 59 7.50 -4.21 13.46
N ILE A 60 7.17 -4.26 12.17
CA ILE A 60 7.46 -5.45 11.35
C ILE A 60 8.97 -5.59 11.04
N PHE A 61 9.70 -4.48 10.88
CA PHE A 61 11.14 -4.49 10.64
C PHE A 61 11.94 -5.10 11.80
N VAL A 62 11.51 -4.86 13.04
CA VAL A 62 12.11 -5.40 14.25
C VAL A 62 11.71 -6.86 14.48
N ALA A 63 10.45 -7.20 14.19
CA ALA A 63 9.91 -8.54 14.39
C ALA A 63 10.45 -9.57 13.39
N CYS A 64 10.61 -9.18 12.12
CA CYS A 64 10.97 -10.12 11.07
C CYS A 64 12.44 -10.56 11.16
N PRO A 65 12.72 -11.88 11.13
CA PRO A 65 14.09 -12.39 11.20
C PRO A 65 14.87 -12.12 9.91
N ARG A 66 14.20 -12.00 8.76
CA ARG A 66 14.82 -11.81 7.45
C ARG A 66 15.07 -10.33 7.15
N GLN A 67 15.96 -10.07 6.20
CA GLN A 67 16.11 -8.74 5.64
C GLN A 67 14.89 -8.40 4.77
N MET A 68 14.33 -7.21 4.97
CA MET A 68 13.16 -6.73 4.22
C MET A 68 13.38 -5.32 3.66
N TYR A 69 12.64 -5.03 2.61
CA TYR A 69 12.61 -3.74 1.92
C TYR A 69 11.18 -3.19 1.94
N PHE A 70 11.01 -1.88 2.07
CA PHE A 70 9.67 -1.27 2.16
C PHE A 70 9.35 -0.49 0.89
N LEU A 71 8.07 -0.46 0.52
CA LEU A 71 7.55 0.59 -0.35
C LEU A 71 7.36 1.86 0.51
N SER A 72 7.94 2.98 0.09
CA SER A 72 7.90 4.24 0.82
C SER A 72 7.54 5.37 -0.13
N ALA A 73 6.76 6.34 0.36
CA ALA A 73 6.39 7.51 -0.43
C ALA A 73 7.63 8.23 -0.99
N LYS A 74 7.56 8.68 -2.25
CA LYS A 74 8.68 9.35 -2.91
C LYS A 74 9.11 10.63 -2.17
N SER A 75 8.17 11.36 -1.59
CA SER A 75 8.45 12.53 -0.73
C SER A 75 9.35 12.22 0.47
N ASN A 76 9.32 11.00 1.02
CA ASN A 76 10.18 10.61 2.13
C ASN A 76 11.67 10.61 1.78
N PHE A 77 12.01 10.46 0.49
CA PHE A 77 13.39 10.43 0.02
C PHE A 77 14.02 11.83 -0.05
N ASN A 78 13.21 12.89 0.01
CA ASN A 78 13.68 14.28 -0.05
C ASN A 78 14.22 14.79 1.30
N TYR A 79 13.93 14.09 2.41
CA TYR A 79 14.46 14.47 3.72
C TYR A 79 15.95 14.10 3.82
N PRO A 80 16.87 15.03 4.14
CA PRO A 80 18.31 14.78 4.04
C PRO A 80 18.81 13.54 4.80
N ILE A 81 18.39 13.38 6.06
CA ILE A 81 18.84 12.27 6.91
C ILE A 81 17.97 11.03 6.67
N PHE A 82 16.65 11.19 6.79
CA PHE A 82 15.72 10.06 6.67
C PHE A 82 15.74 9.45 5.27
N GLY A 83 15.74 10.28 4.23
CA GLY A 83 15.86 9.88 2.82
C GLY A 83 17.12 9.08 2.54
N THR A 84 18.26 9.52 3.09
CA THR A 84 19.53 8.78 2.98
C THR A 84 19.43 7.40 3.64
N ILE A 85 18.85 7.32 4.85
CA ILE A 85 18.67 6.05 5.56
C ILE A 85 17.80 5.07 4.76
N ILE A 86 16.61 5.50 4.33
CA ILE A 86 15.68 4.61 3.60
C ILE A 86 16.24 4.19 2.23
N THR A 87 17.05 5.05 1.60
CA THR A 87 17.77 4.73 0.34
C THR A 87 18.80 3.63 0.57
N ILE A 88 19.63 3.74 1.62
CA ILE A 88 20.64 2.72 1.94
C ILE A 88 19.96 1.40 2.35
N LEU A 89 18.88 1.48 3.11
CA LEU A 89 18.06 0.31 3.44
C LEU A 89 17.44 -0.35 2.20
N GLY A 90 17.34 0.38 1.07
CA GLY A 90 16.82 -0.12 -0.20
C GLY A 90 15.31 -0.04 -0.32
N CYS A 91 14.69 0.95 0.31
CA CYS A 91 13.26 1.18 0.14
C CYS A 91 12.95 1.55 -1.31
N ILE A 92 11.79 1.12 -1.78
CA ILE A 92 11.30 1.33 -3.14
C ILE A 92 10.42 2.59 -3.11
N PRO A 93 10.78 3.65 -3.87
CA PRO A 93 9.98 4.87 -3.90
C PRO A 93 8.65 4.64 -4.63
N VAL A 94 7.57 5.18 -4.08
CA VAL A 94 6.23 5.14 -4.67
C VAL A 94 5.69 6.56 -4.74
N THR A 95 5.32 7.01 -5.93
CA THR A 95 4.66 8.31 -6.11
C THR A 95 3.21 8.20 -5.65
N ARG A 96 2.77 9.10 -4.78
CA ARG A 96 1.37 9.26 -4.40
C ARG A 96 0.73 10.44 -5.14
N PRO A 97 -0.61 10.51 -5.25
CA PRO A 97 -1.28 11.65 -5.89
C PRO A 97 -0.86 13.01 -5.33
N GLN A 98 -0.70 13.11 -4.01
CA GLN A 98 -0.22 14.32 -3.31
C GLN A 98 1.25 14.69 -3.58
N ASP A 99 2.05 13.79 -4.18
CA ASP A 99 3.43 14.07 -4.57
C ASP A 99 3.52 14.67 -5.99
N VAL A 100 2.40 14.77 -6.70
CA VAL A 100 2.29 15.29 -8.07
C VAL A 100 1.60 16.65 -8.05
N GLU A 101 2.09 17.59 -8.86
CA GLU A 101 1.49 18.91 -9.02
C GLU A 101 0.07 18.82 -9.60
N ARG A 102 -0.88 19.54 -9.00
CA ARG A 102 -2.26 19.60 -9.48
C ARG A 102 -2.34 20.54 -10.69
N VAL A 103 -3.03 20.09 -11.72
CA VAL A 103 -3.39 20.89 -12.89
C VAL A 103 -4.86 21.29 -12.76
N ASN A 104 -5.17 22.58 -12.88
CA ASN A 104 -6.55 23.05 -12.89
C ASN A 104 -7.21 22.65 -14.21
N GLY A 105 -8.40 22.06 -14.11
CA GLY A 105 -9.23 21.75 -15.26
C GLY A 105 -9.94 22.99 -15.79
N ASP A 106 -10.15 23.02 -17.10
CA ASP A 106 -11.00 24.04 -17.72
C ASP A 106 -12.47 23.59 -17.66
N GLY A 107 -13.36 24.53 -17.33
CA GLY A 107 -14.81 24.32 -17.29
C GLY A 107 -15.35 23.74 -15.98
N LEU A 108 -16.62 23.32 -16.02
CA LEU A 108 -17.32 22.73 -14.89
C LEU A 108 -17.58 21.25 -15.14
N VAL A 109 -17.49 20.45 -14.08
CA VAL A 109 -17.85 19.04 -14.07
C VAL A 109 -19.02 18.80 -13.13
N LYS A 110 -19.79 17.75 -13.37
CA LYS A 110 -20.83 17.25 -12.46
C LYS A 110 -20.45 15.85 -12.03
N VAL A 111 -20.48 15.56 -10.74
CA VAL A 111 -20.45 14.17 -10.28
C VAL A 111 -21.88 13.61 -10.37
N ILE A 112 -22.05 12.34 -10.73
CA ILE A 112 -23.32 11.62 -10.91
C ILE A 112 -23.17 10.18 -10.38
N ASP A 113 -24.25 9.39 -10.41
CA ASP A 113 -24.27 7.98 -10.00
C ASP A 113 -23.85 7.74 -8.54
N GLU A 114 -24.46 8.48 -7.59
CA GLU A 114 -24.07 8.44 -6.16
C GLU A 114 -22.57 8.71 -5.99
N GLY A 115 -22.09 9.63 -6.81
CA GLY A 115 -20.70 10.01 -6.86
C GLY A 115 -19.77 9.12 -7.65
N LYS A 116 -20.25 8.00 -8.16
CA LYS A 116 -19.37 7.04 -8.81
C LYS A 116 -18.85 7.56 -10.14
N MET A 117 -19.45 8.58 -10.73
CA MET A 117 -19.06 9.08 -12.05
C MET A 117 -18.96 10.60 -12.08
N VAL A 118 -18.13 11.14 -12.97
CA VAL A 118 -18.02 12.57 -13.29
C VAL A 118 -18.19 12.77 -14.78
N THR A 119 -18.98 13.78 -15.12
CA THR A 119 -19.15 14.24 -16.49
C THR A 119 -18.76 15.71 -16.65
N GLY A 120 -18.16 16.04 -17.80
CA GLY A 120 -17.78 17.40 -18.18
C GLY A 120 -17.21 17.41 -19.59
N GLU A 121 -17.37 18.52 -20.29
CA GLU A 121 -16.97 18.64 -21.70
C GLU A 121 -15.46 18.41 -21.88
N GLY A 122 -15.07 17.41 -22.68
CA GLY A 122 -13.69 17.09 -23.01
C GLY A 122 -12.88 16.41 -21.90
N LEU A 123 -13.51 16.06 -20.76
CA LEU A 123 -12.85 15.48 -19.59
C LEU A 123 -12.10 14.17 -19.89
N GLY A 124 -12.68 13.31 -20.72
CA GLY A 124 -12.09 12.03 -21.13
C GLY A 124 -10.91 12.17 -22.09
N LYS A 125 -10.72 13.35 -22.72
CA LYS A 125 -9.57 13.63 -23.60
C LYS A 125 -8.34 14.08 -22.82
N ILE A 126 -8.54 14.70 -21.67
CA ILE A 126 -7.46 15.24 -20.84
C ILE A 126 -6.98 14.24 -19.80
N LEU A 127 -7.86 13.37 -19.28
CA LEU A 127 -7.52 12.41 -18.23
C LEU A 127 -7.01 11.08 -18.79
N GLN A 128 -6.23 10.37 -17.97
CA GLN A 128 -5.79 9.00 -18.22
C GLN A 128 -6.22 8.07 -17.08
N VAL A 129 -6.38 6.78 -17.37
CA VAL A 129 -6.65 5.78 -16.34
C VAL A 129 -5.49 5.75 -15.34
N GLY A 130 -5.83 5.91 -14.05
CA GLY A 130 -4.87 6.02 -12.95
C GLY A 130 -4.63 7.44 -12.45
N ASP A 131 -5.05 8.48 -13.18
CA ASP A 131 -5.01 9.86 -12.70
C ASP A 131 -5.89 10.03 -11.47
N THR A 132 -5.60 11.05 -10.66
CA THR A 132 -6.48 11.42 -9.55
C THR A 132 -7.20 12.71 -9.90
N LEU A 133 -8.53 12.66 -9.90
CA LEU A 133 -9.41 13.80 -10.12
C LEU A 133 -9.85 14.32 -8.74
N TYR A 134 -9.71 15.62 -8.55
CA TYR A 134 -10.17 16.38 -7.40
C TYR A 134 -11.30 17.29 -7.84
N VAL A 135 -12.40 17.25 -7.09
CA VAL A 135 -13.59 18.04 -7.38
C VAL A 135 -13.87 18.86 -6.12
N GLU A 136 -13.97 20.18 -6.28
CA GLU A 136 -14.12 21.13 -5.17
C GLU A 136 -15.60 21.55 -5.08
N PHE A 137 -16.18 21.79 -3.91
CA PHE A 137 -17.59 22.24 -3.78
C PHE A 137 -17.67 23.50 -2.95
N GLU A 138 -18.39 24.50 -3.45
CA GLU A 138 -18.84 25.63 -2.64
C GLU A 138 -19.97 25.18 -1.70
N GLY A 139 -19.86 25.55 -0.42
CA GLY A 139 -20.93 25.31 0.55
C GLY A 139 -22.21 26.08 0.20
N PRO A 140 -23.37 25.70 0.77
CA PRO A 140 -24.67 26.34 0.49
C PRO A 140 -24.72 27.83 0.83
N ASN A 141 -23.77 28.34 1.61
CA ASN A 141 -23.49 29.76 1.76
C ASN A 141 -22.14 30.02 1.09
N ASN A 142 -22.08 30.94 0.11
CA ASN A 142 -20.87 31.35 -0.65
C ASN A 142 -19.64 31.81 0.20
N ASN A 143 -19.66 31.63 1.52
CA ASN A 143 -18.62 31.97 2.48
C ASN A 143 -18.17 30.80 3.38
N GLU A 144 -18.64 29.56 3.18
CA GLU A 144 -18.18 28.39 3.95
C GLU A 144 -17.23 27.48 3.17
N MET A 145 -16.33 26.85 3.94
CA MET A 145 -15.19 26.02 3.55
C MET A 145 -15.49 25.09 2.37
N LEU A 146 -14.66 25.19 1.31
CA LEU A 146 -14.70 24.26 0.18
C LEU A 146 -14.58 22.83 0.69
N LYS A 147 -15.56 21.97 0.38
CA LYS A 147 -15.41 20.53 0.55
C LYS A 147 -14.70 20.00 -0.69
N GLU A 148 -13.69 19.15 -0.51
CA GLU A 148 -12.97 18.52 -1.62
C GLU A 148 -13.30 17.03 -1.62
N ALA A 149 -13.70 16.51 -2.78
CA ALA A 149 -13.79 15.08 -3.03
C ALA A 149 -12.72 14.68 -4.03
N SER A 150 -12.20 13.46 -3.91
CA SER A 150 -11.19 12.96 -4.83
C SER A 150 -11.38 11.48 -5.13
N GLY A 151 -11.01 11.09 -6.35
CA GLY A 151 -11.05 9.70 -6.77
C GLY A 151 -10.03 9.41 -7.86
N THR A 152 -9.55 8.16 -7.89
CA THR A 152 -8.70 7.69 -8.98
C THR A 152 -9.59 7.33 -10.18
N VAL A 153 -9.19 7.78 -11.36
CA VAL A 153 -9.85 7.46 -12.63
C VAL A 153 -9.71 5.96 -12.90
N GLU A 154 -10.80 5.22 -12.69
CA GLU A 154 -10.85 3.76 -12.92
C GLU A 154 -11.00 3.42 -14.40
N GLU A 155 -11.87 4.17 -15.09
CA GLU A 155 -12.26 3.94 -16.48
C GLU A 155 -12.73 5.24 -17.13
N ILE A 156 -12.37 5.41 -18.41
CA ILE A 156 -12.83 6.50 -19.27
C ILE A 156 -13.86 5.88 -20.21
N MET A 157 -15.13 6.28 -20.07
CA MET A 157 -16.23 5.67 -20.82
C MET A 157 -16.38 6.32 -22.20
N ASN A 158 -16.18 7.63 -22.27
CA ASN A 158 -16.16 8.43 -23.49
C ASN A 158 -15.45 9.77 -23.22
N ASP A 159 -15.46 10.65 -24.22
CA ASP A 159 -14.82 11.98 -24.18
C ASP A 159 -15.29 12.87 -23.02
N ASP A 160 -16.44 12.59 -22.41
CA ASP A 160 -17.09 13.47 -21.43
C ASP A 160 -17.49 12.75 -20.13
N LEU A 161 -17.14 11.48 -19.92
CA LEU A 161 -17.60 10.66 -18.80
C LEU A 161 -16.50 9.76 -18.21
N VAL A 162 -16.24 9.93 -16.92
CA VAL A 162 -15.18 9.28 -16.14
C VAL A 162 -15.75 8.75 -14.81
N ARG A 163 -15.19 7.68 -14.22
CA ARG A 163 -15.67 7.08 -12.96
C ARG A 163 -14.81 7.48 -11.73
N ILE A 164 -15.38 8.12 -10.68
CA ILE A 164 -14.71 8.57 -9.43
C ILE A 164 -15.61 8.47 -8.15
N LYS A 165 -15.46 9.28 -7.08
CA LYS A 165 -16.29 9.26 -5.83
C LYS A 165 -16.72 10.68 -5.36
N GLU A 166 -18.05 10.97 -5.44
CA GLU A 166 -18.97 12.09 -5.00
C GLU A 166 -18.60 13.57 -5.17
N PRO A 167 -19.54 14.57 -5.25
CA PRO A 167 -21.03 14.73 -5.23
C PRO A 167 -21.70 15.57 -6.39
N ASP A 168 -23.04 15.64 -6.39
CA ASP A 168 -23.99 15.94 -7.51
C ASP A 168 -24.06 17.36 -8.15
N ILE A 169 -23.18 18.31 -7.78
CA ILE A 169 -23.31 19.74 -8.15
C ILE A 169 -22.30 20.10 -9.25
N PRO A 170 -22.66 20.93 -10.27
CA PRO A 170 -21.69 21.47 -11.22
C PRO A 170 -20.61 22.26 -10.48
N THR A 171 -19.34 21.95 -10.72
CA THR A 171 -18.26 22.56 -9.97
C THR A 171 -16.89 22.49 -10.66
N THR A 172 -15.90 23.16 -10.10
CA THR A 172 -14.51 23.16 -10.56
C THR A 172 -13.80 21.87 -10.21
N TYR A 173 -12.77 21.55 -11.00
CA TYR A 173 -11.94 20.37 -10.79
C TYR A 173 -10.47 20.66 -11.04
N SER A 174 -9.63 19.87 -10.39
CA SER A 174 -8.20 19.76 -10.70
C SER A 174 -7.82 18.29 -10.78
N TYR A 175 -6.70 17.97 -11.42
CA TYR A 175 -6.27 16.59 -11.56
C TYR A 175 -4.75 16.45 -11.51
N THR A 176 -4.27 15.24 -11.25
CA THR A 176 -2.85 14.89 -11.28
C THR A 176 -2.60 13.75 -12.24
N HIS A 177 -1.63 13.91 -13.15
CA HIS A 177 -1.14 12.82 -13.99
C HIS A 177 -0.27 11.86 -13.20
N MET A 178 -0.78 10.65 -12.96
CA MET A 178 -0.03 9.67 -12.17
C MET A 178 1.02 8.98 -13.04
N PRO A 179 2.29 8.90 -12.59
CA PRO A 179 3.27 8.12 -13.31
C PRO A 179 2.85 6.65 -13.36
N PRO A 180 3.20 5.91 -14.42
CA PRO A 180 2.84 4.52 -14.54
C PRO A 180 3.48 3.71 -13.38
N ASN A 181 2.69 2.86 -12.74
CA ASN A 181 3.16 2.00 -11.65
C ASN A 181 4.16 0.91 -12.11
N SER A 182 4.45 0.82 -13.41
CA SER A 182 5.37 -0.15 -13.99
C SER A 182 6.76 -0.10 -13.35
N GLU A 183 7.29 1.08 -13.07
CA GLU A 183 8.61 1.24 -12.43
C GLU A 183 8.64 0.64 -11.02
N VAL A 184 7.60 0.89 -10.21
CA VAL A 184 7.45 0.33 -8.87
C VAL A 184 7.37 -1.20 -8.95
N TYR A 185 6.57 -1.72 -9.87
CA TYR A 185 6.41 -3.17 -10.05
C TYR A 185 7.71 -3.83 -10.51
N SER A 186 8.43 -3.23 -11.47
CA SER A 186 9.75 -3.70 -11.91
C SER A 186 10.77 -3.68 -10.77
N ALA A 187 10.78 -2.64 -9.93
CA ALA A 187 11.65 -2.58 -8.75
C ALA A 187 11.32 -3.72 -7.77
N VAL A 188 10.04 -3.95 -7.48
CA VAL A 188 9.59 -5.05 -6.61
C VAL A 188 9.97 -6.42 -7.20
N TYR A 189 9.79 -6.63 -8.51
CA TYR A 189 10.19 -7.88 -9.17
C TYR A 189 11.69 -8.11 -9.10
N ASN A 190 12.49 -7.05 -9.20
CA ASN A 190 13.94 -7.12 -9.05
C ASN A 190 14.38 -7.51 -7.64
N HIS A 191 13.59 -7.17 -6.61
CA HIS A 191 13.82 -7.64 -5.25
C HIS A 191 13.42 -9.12 -5.12
N PHE A 192 12.23 -9.48 -5.58
CA PHE A 192 11.76 -10.87 -5.52
C PHE A 192 12.67 -11.83 -6.29
N SER A 193 13.14 -11.46 -7.48
CA SER A 193 14.03 -12.28 -8.29
C SER A 193 15.38 -12.56 -7.63
N LYS A 194 15.78 -11.72 -6.66
CA LYS A 194 16.99 -11.88 -5.84
C LYS A 194 16.71 -12.59 -4.50
N SER A 195 15.58 -13.29 -4.38
CA SER A 195 15.11 -13.97 -3.17
C SER A 195 14.91 -13.03 -1.97
N GLN A 196 14.61 -11.75 -2.22
CA GLN A 196 14.48 -10.75 -1.17
C GLN A 196 13.04 -10.57 -0.71
N CYS A 197 12.87 -10.11 0.52
CA CYS A 197 11.55 -9.84 1.09
C CYS A 197 11.16 -8.38 0.93
N VAL A 198 9.91 -8.11 0.55
CA VAL A 198 9.35 -6.76 0.47
C VAL A 198 8.18 -6.67 1.46
N ALA A 199 7.97 -5.50 2.07
CA ALA A 199 6.86 -5.21 2.96
C ALA A 199 6.03 -4.05 2.38
N ILE A 200 4.70 -4.22 2.45
CA ILE A 200 3.73 -3.23 1.99
C ILE A 200 2.58 -3.07 2.98
N PHE A 201 2.08 -1.85 3.07
CA PHE A 201 0.82 -1.50 3.71
C PHE A 201 -0.23 -1.26 2.62
N PRO A 202 -1.10 -2.24 2.33
CA PRO A 202 -1.97 -2.21 1.15
C PRO A 202 -3.10 -1.17 1.25
N GLU A 203 -3.32 -0.54 2.39
CA GLU A 203 -4.26 0.59 2.54
C GLU A 203 -3.85 1.80 1.69
N GLY A 204 -2.55 1.97 1.43
CA GLY A 204 -1.99 3.00 0.55
C GLY A 204 -2.20 4.44 1.01
N THR A 205 -2.63 4.64 2.25
CA THR A 205 -2.66 5.88 3.03
C THR A 205 -2.57 5.47 4.50
N SER A 206 -1.91 6.25 5.35
CA SER A 206 -2.03 6.04 6.79
C SER A 206 -3.22 6.83 7.32
N HIS A 207 -3.96 6.27 8.26
CA HIS A 207 -5.19 6.88 8.77
C HIS A 207 -5.32 6.72 10.28
N ASP A 208 -6.08 7.61 10.90
CA ASP A 208 -6.36 7.53 12.34
C ASP A 208 -7.53 6.57 12.66
N ASN A 209 -8.15 5.93 11.66
CA ASN A 209 -9.24 4.98 11.90
C ASN A 209 -8.75 3.72 12.62
N GLU A 210 -9.61 3.18 13.49
CA GLU A 210 -9.33 1.98 14.30
C GLU A 210 -9.50 0.68 13.51
N HIS A 211 -10.13 0.76 12.35
CA HIS A 211 -10.37 -0.36 11.43
C HIS A 211 -9.47 -0.28 10.21
N MET A 212 -9.09 -1.44 9.69
CA MET A 212 -8.37 -1.55 8.42
C MET A 212 -9.20 -0.99 7.26
N LEU A 213 -8.62 -0.09 6.47
CA LEU A 213 -9.24 0.39 5.22
C LEU A 213 -9.27 -0.71 4.16
N SER A 214 -10.10 -0.50 3.12
CA SER A 214 -10.09 -1.36 1.94
C SER A 214 -8.70 -1.43 1.31
N LEU A 215 -8.21 -2.64 1.06
CA LEU A 215 -6.91 -2.86 0.44
C LEU A 215 -6.90 -2.41 -1.02
N LYS A 216 -5.86 -1.67 -1.41
CA LYS A 216 -5.60 -1.31 -2.80
C LYS A 216 -5.03 -2.51 -3.56
N TYR A 217 -5.34 -2.57 -4.86
CA TYR A 217 -4.94 -3.65 -5.78
C TYR A 217 -3.44 -3.88 -5.95
N GLY A 218 -2.59 -2.93 -5.55
CA GLY A 218 -1.15 -2.98 -5.80
C GLY A 218 -0.49 -4.28 -5.33
N CYS A 219 -0.81 -4.77 -4.12
CA CYS A 219 -0.20 -6.00 -3.60
C CYS A 219 -0.57 -7.24 -4.43
N ALA A 220 -1.82 -7.34 -4.90
CA ALA A 220 -2.26 -8.45 -5.75
C ALA A 220 -1.63 -8.37 -7.15
N VAL A 221 -1.60 -7.17 -7.75
CA VAL A 221 -0.98 -6.93 -9.07
C VAL A 221 0.50 -7.27 -9.06
N MET A 222 1.24 -6.85 -8.03
CA MET A 222 2.66 -7.17 -7.90
C MET A 222 2.91 -8.66 -7.70
N SER A 223 2.07 -9.33 -6.90
CA SER A 223 2.27 -10.74 -6.59
C SER A 223 1.95 -11.64 -7.78
N LEU A 224 0.76 -11.46 -8.36
CA LEU A 224 0.32 -12.23 -9.52
C LEU A 224 1.17 -11.90 -10.75
N GLY A 225 1.49 -10.62 -10.97
CA GLY A 225 2.31 -10.22 -12.11
C GLY A 225 3.74 -10.74 -12.04
N TYR A 226 4.33 -10.86 -10.85
CA TYR A 226 5.65 -11.47 -10.69
C TYR A 226 5.64 -12.94 -11.10
N LEU A 227 4.66 -13.72 -10.60
CA LEU A 227 4.50 -15.15 -10.90
C LEU A 227 4.03 -15.42 -12.34
N ALA A 228 3.24 -14.51 -12.91
CA ALA A 228 2.73 -14.62 -14.26
C ALA A 228 3.83 -14.39 -15.32
N SER A 229 4.90 -13.69 -14.98
CA SER A 229 6.04 -13.44 -15.87
C SER A 229 6.70 -14.74 -16.34
N LYS A 230 7.12 -14.77 -17.60
CA LYS A 230 7.86 -15.89 -18.20
C LYS A 230 9.37 -15.83 -17.93
N GLU A 231 9.85 -14.73 -17.39
CA GLU A 231 11.25 -14.57 -17.04
C GLU A 231 11.60 -15.42 -15.81
N PRO A 232 12.78 -16.07 -15.78
CA PRO A 232 13.26 -16.70 -14.55
C PRO A 232 13.57 -15.65 -13.47
N ASP A 233 13.87 -16.12 -12.26
CA ASP A 233 14.48 -15.31 -11.22
C ASP A 233 15.96 -14.96 -11.56
N ALA A 234 16.62 -14.18 -10.71
CA ALA A 234 18.00 -13.75 -10.94
C ALA A 234 19.03 -14.91 -10.91
N PHE A 235 18.59 -16.12 -10.54
CA PHE A 235 19.37 -17.34 -10.45
C PHE A 235 18.98 -18.38 -11.51
N GLY A 236 18.14 -18.00 -12.49
CA GLY A 236 17.70 -18.88 -13.57
C GLY A 236 16.63 -19.90 -13.16
N LYS A 237 16.00 -19.75 -11.99
CA LYS A 237 14.97 -20.66 -11.48
C LYS A 237 13.57 -20.13 -11.77
N GLU A 238 12.59 -21.01 -11.66
CA GLU A 238 11.18 -20.65 -11.71
C GLU A 238 10.83 -19.67 -10.57
N ARG A 239 10.03 -18.65 -10.91
CA ARG A 239 9.61 -17.63 -9.95
C ARG A 239 8.65 -18.23 -8.93
N LYS A 240 9.01 -18.07 -7.65
CA LYS A 240 8.18 -18.43 -6.49
C LYS A 240 7.99 -17.22 -5.62
N LEU A 241 6.88 -17.16 -4.90
CA LEU A 241 6.55 -16.07 -3.98
C LEU A 241 5.62 -16.59 -2.89
N LYS A 242 5.86 -16.18 -1.64
CA LYS A 242 4.92 -16.38 -0.53
C LYS A 242 4.41 -15.02 -0.07
N LEU A 243 3.13 -14.93 0.25
CA LEU A 243 2.57 -13.74 0.92
C LEU A 243 2.47 -14.04 2.41
N VAL A 244 2.85 -13.11 3.27
CA VAL A 244 2.73 -13.28 4.72
C VAL A 244 1.92 -12.11 5.28
N PRO A 245 0.65 -12.35 5.68
CA PRO A 245 -0.16 -11.33 6.33
C PRO A 245 0.38 -11.06 7.74
N CYS A 246 0.39 -9.80 8.14
CA CYS A 246 0.91 -9.34 9.43
C CYS A 246 -0.07 -8.33 10.06
N GLY A 247 -0.77 -8.76 11.12
CA GLY A 247 -1.64 -7.90 11.91
C GLY A 247 -0.85 -7.04 12.90
N LEU A 248 -1.05 -5.73 12.90
CA LEU A 248 -0.38 -4.81 13.83
C LEU A 248 -1.33 -4.39 14.95
N ASN A 249 -1.09 -4.89 16.16
CA ASN A 249 -1.99 -4.69 17.29
C ASN A 249 -1.40 -3.67 18.27
N PHE A 250 -1.85 -2.41 18.15
CA PHE A 250 -1.49 -1.31 19.06
C PHE A 250 -2.57 -1.13 20.13
N PHE A 251 -2.22 -1.32 21.40
CA PHE A 251 -3.21 -1.24 22.49
C PHE A 251 -3.59 0.20 22.85
N ASN A 252 -2.64 1.13 22.70
CA ASN A 252 -2.88 2.56 22.88
C ASN A 252 -1.84 3.32 22.05
N ARG A 253 -2.22 3.64 20.83
CA ARG A 253 -1.38 4.23 19.78
C ARG A 253 -0.76 5.59 20.15
N HIS A 254 -1.49 6.43 20.89
CA HIS A 254 -1.03 7.78 21.25
C HIS A 254 -0.23 7.83 22.55
N ARG A 255 -0.17 6.72 23.30
CA ARG A 255 0.46 6.68 24.63
C ARG A 255 1.89 6.18 24.54
N PHE A 256 2.84 7.01 24.97
CA PHE A 256 4.22 6.57 25.18
C PHE A 256 4.29 5.41 26.19
N ARG A 257 5.18 4.45 25.95
CA ARG A 257 5.31 3.19 26.71
C ARG A 257 4.06 2.31 26.70
N SER A 258 3.24 2.44 25.66
CA SER A 258 2.17 1.48 25.36
C SER A 258 2.73 0.12 24.93
N ARG A 259 1.84 -0.75 24.45
CA ARG A 259 2.15 -2.11 24.00
C ARG A 259 1.83 -2.27 22.52
N VAL A 260 2.67 -3.02 21.81
CA VAL A 260 2.49 -3.33 20.40
C VAL A 260 2.92 -4.75 20.08
N PHE A 261 2.11 -5.49 19.35
CA PHE A 261 2.47 -6.83 18.90
C PHE A 261 2.17 -6.99 17.41
N VAL A 262 3.07 -7.67 16.69
CA VAL A 262 2.79 -8.17 15.34
C VAL A 262 2.21 -9.57 15.48
N ASP A 263 1.04 -9.82 14.91
CA ASP A 263 0.55 -11.18 14.70
C ASP A 263 0.92 -11.64 13.28
N VAL A 264 1.66 -12.74 13.18
CA VAL A 264 2.18 -13.25 11.91
C VAL A 264 1.29 -14.39 11.43
N GLY A 265 0.48 -14.14 10.41
CA GLY A 265 -0.42 -15.16 9.88
C GLY A 265 0.30 -16.22 9.06
N HIS A 266 -0.43 -17.28 8.75
CA HIS A 266 0.09 -18.36 7.91
C HIS A 266 0.49 -17.85 6.52
N PRO A 267 1.64 -18.29 5.98
CA PRO A 267 2.04 -17.93 4.63
C PRO A 267 1.00 -18.39 3.60
N ILE A 268 0.55 -17.45 2.76
CA ILE A 268 -0.37 -17.70 1.66
C ILE A 268 0.44 -18.07 0.42
N GLU A 269 0.18 -19.27 -0.11
CA GLU A 269 0.66 -19.70 -1.41
C GLU A 269 -0.38 -19.32 -2.48
N ILE A 270 0.08 -18.66 -3.54
CA ILE A 270 -0.82 -18.22 -4.61
C ILE A 270 -1.12 -19.42 -5.51
N GLU A 271 -2.39 -19.77 -5.64
CA GLU A 271 -2.83 -20.86 -6.51
C GLU A 271 -2.44 -20.61 -7.96
N GLN A 272 -1.96 -21.66 -8.64
CA GLN A 272 -1.57 -21.58 -10.06
C GLN A 272 -2.75 -21.12 -10.95
N ARG A 273 -3.99 -21.50 -10.60
CA ARG A 273 -5.20 -21.04 -11.29
C ARG A 273 -5.31 -19.51 -11.32
N LEU A 274 -4.99 -18.82 -10.23
CA LEU A 274 -5.03 -17.35 -10.17
C LEU A 274 -3.94 -16.73 -11.05
N VAL A 275 -2.77 -17.37 -11.12
CA VAL A 275 -1.68 -16.93 -12.00
C VAL A 275 -2.09 -17.07 -13.48
N ASP A 276 -2.71 -18.18 -13.85
CA ASP A 276 -3.16 -18.42 -15.22
C ASP A 276 -4.33 -17.51 -15.61
N LEU A 277 -5.26 -17.27 -14.69
CA LEU A 277 -6.33 -16.30 -14.86
C LEU A 277 -5.79 -14.86 -14.98
N TYR A 278 -4.73 -14.53 -14.24
CA TYR A 278 -4.06 -13.24 -14.40
C TYR A 278 -3.39 -13.11 -15.79
N ARG A 279 -2.79 -14.20 -16.31
CA ARG A 279 -2.16 -14.25 -17.64
C ARG A 279 -3.16 -14.07 -18.79
N SER A 280 -4.44 -14.43 -18.61
CA SER A 280 -5.44 -14.25 -19.67
C SER A 280 -5.72 -12.77 -19.97
N GLY A 281 -5.30 -11.85 -19.10
CA GLY A 281 -5.52 -10.42 -19.28
C GLY A 281 -6.99 -10.02 -19.07
N GLY A 282 -7.30 -8.76 -19.40
CA GLY A 282 -8.67 -8.22 -19.37
C GLY A 282 -9.40 -8.45 -18.05
N GLU A 283 -10.61 -9.00 -18.15
CA GLU A 283 -11.47 -9.34 -17.01
C GLU A 283 -10.84 -10.41 -16.09
N GLY A 284 -10.18 -11.42 -16.66
CA GLY A 284 -9.49 -12.46 -15.88
C GLY A 284 -8.41 -11.87 -14.96
N LYS A 285 -7.64 -10.90 -15.47
CA LYS A 285 -6.67 -10.16 -14.64
C LYS A 285 -7.33 -9.47 -13.44
N ARG A 286 -8.47 -8.81 -13.66
CA ARG A 286 -9.22 -8.11 -12.60
C ARG A 286 -9.76 -9.11 -11.58
N GLN A 287 -10.38 -10.19 -12.05
CA GLN A 287 -10.95 -11.24 -11.22
C GLN A 287 -9.89 -11.93 -10.35
N ALA A 288 -8.74 -12.30 -10.95
CA ALA A 288 -7.63 -12.91 -10.21
C ALA A 288 -7.13 -12.00 -9.08
N CYS A 289 -7.01 -10.69 -9.34
CA CYS A 289 -6.60 -9.75 -8.31
C CYS A 289 -7.65 -9.58 -7.21
N GLN A 290 -8.94 -9.51 -7.55
CA GLN A 290 -10.04 -9.42 -6.59
C GLN A 290 -10.08 -10.63 -5.67
N GLU A 291 -9.94 -11.83 -6.25
CA GLU A 291 -9.95 -13.07 -5.48
C GLU A 291 -8.75 -13.15 -4.52
N LEU A 292 -7.54 -12.82 -4.99
CA LEU A 292 -6.36 -12.78 -4.14
C LEU A 292 -6.47 -11.71 -3.03
N LEU A 293 -6.96 -10.51 -3.36
CA LEU A 293 -7.21 -9.46 -2.36
C LEU A 293 -8.19 -9.92 -1.30
N LYS A 294 -9.26 -10.63 -1.68
CA LYS A 294 -10.23 -11.17 -0.73
C LYS A 294 -9.57 -12.15 0.24
N THR A 295 -8.72 -13.05 -0.26
CA THR A 295 -7.95 -13.98 0.60
C THR A 295 -7.02 -13.23 1.57
N ILE A 296 -6.31 -12.21 1.08
CA ILE A 296 -5.43 -11.37 1.90
C ILE A 296 -6.24 -10.62 2.97
N GLN A 297 -7.37 -10.02 2.58
CA GLN A 297 -8.28 -9.29 3.46
C GLN A 297 -8.79 -10.18 4.60
N THR A 298 -9.30 -11.37 4.27
CA THR A 298 -9.76 -12.34 5.28
C THR A 298 -8.65 -12.67 6.25
N SER A 299 -7.46 -12.99 5.74
CA SER A 299 -6.31 -13.35 6.57
C SER A 299 -5.84 -12.20 7.47
N LEU A 300 -5.84 -10.96 6.98
CA LEU A 300 -5.48 -9.79 7.80
C LEU A 300 -6.53 -9.50 8.88
N THR A 301 -7.82 -9.62 8.53
CA THR A 301 -8.94 -9.37 9.45
C THR A 301 -8.88 -10.31 10.65
N GLU A 302 -8.44 -11.57 10.46
CA GLU A 302 -8.26 -12.53 11.55
C GLU A 302 -7.09 -12.20 12.49
N LEU A 303 -6.10 -11.43 12.03
CA LEU A 303 -4.88 -11.07 12.77
C LEU A 303 -4.97 -9.70 13.45
N THR A 304 -5.94 -8.88 13.06
CA THR A 304 -6.14 -7.54 13.60
C THR A 304 -7.26 -7.55 14.62
N VAL A 305 -7.05 -6.89 15.76
CA VAL A 305 -8.14 -6.62 16.70
C VAL A 305 -9.07 -5.58 16.06
N ASN A 306 -10.17 -6.05 15.46
CA ASN A 306 -11.20 -5.17 14.91
C ASN A 306 -12.21 -4.89 16.02
N ALA A 307 -12.24 -3.65 16.51
CA ALA A 307 -13.24 -3.21 17.49
C ALA A 307 -13.95 -1.97 16.95
N PRO A 308 -15.29 -1.89 17.03
CA PRO A 308 -16.07 -0.80 16.45
C PRO A 308 -15.65 0.59 16.94
N ASP A 309 -15.16 0.69 18.18
CA ASP A 309 -14.63 1.91 18.80
C ASP A 309 -13.59 1.63 19.92
N TYR A 310 -12.80 2.66 20.29
CA TYR A 310 -11.78 2.64 21.36
C TYR A 310 -12.31 2.22 22.73
N ASN A 311 -13.58 2.52 23.03
CA ASN A 311 -14.17 2.13 24.31
C ASN A 311 -14.37 0.62 24.37
N THR A 312 -14.67 -0.03 23.25
CA THR A 312 -14.83 -1.49 23.15
C THR A 312 -13.49 -2.25 23.29
N LEU A 313 -12.35 -1.61 22.98
CA LEU A 313 -11.00 -2.18 23.12
C LEU A 313 -10.48 -2.20 24.57
N LEU A 314 -11.07 -1.43 25.48
CA LEU A 314 -10.58 -1.20 26.84
C LEU A 314 -11.33 -2.00 27.93
N PHE A 315 -12.29 -2.85 27.56
CA PHE A 315 -13.02 -3.73 28.48
C PHE A 315 -12.62 -5.19 28.32
#